data_AF-A0A7Y2N2D1-F1
#
_entry.id   AF-A0A7Y2N2D1-F1
#
_cell.length_a   1.000
_cell.length_b   1.000
_cell.length_c   1.000
_cell.angle_alpha   90.00
_cell.angle_beta   90.00
_cell.angle_gamma   90.00
#
_symmetry.space_group_name_H-M   'P 1'
#
loop_
_entity.id
_entity.type
_entity.pdbx_description
1 polymer ?
#
loop_
_entity_poly.entity_id
_entity_poly.type
_entity_poly.pdbx_seq_one_letter_code
_entity_poly.pdbx_strand_id
1 'polypeptide(L)'
;MLTLLAVFSLAAPSTRLSSNSLILSGIIISAILSAGISLIKFLADEQVNAIIFWLMGSFIGKDWTDVLLLAALVVPSTFVLMLFAREMDIMTFGDRTSEALGIDTGKVRRFVLIVASLSTSGCVAVSGIIGFVGLIV
;
A
#
# COMPACT_ATOMS: atom_id res chain seq x y z
N MET A 1 6.08 -5.47 0.49
CA MET A 1 6.57 -5.79 -0.87
C MET A 1 6.13 -7.15 -1.39
N LEU A 2 6.34 -8.24 -0.64
CA LEU A 2 5.83 -9.58 -1.02
C LEU A 2 4.34 -9.59 -1.36
N THR A 3 3.52 -8.92 -0.55
CA THR A 3 2.08 -8.78 -0.79
C THR A 3 1.76 -8.08 -2.10
N LEU A 4 2.44 -6.98 -2.42
CA LEU A 4 2.30 -6.27 -3.69
C LEU A 4 2.68 -7.16 -4.88
N LEU A 5 3.77 -7.92 -4.77
CA LEU A 5 4.20 -8.84 -5.83
C LEU A 5 3.15 -9.94 -6.06
N ALA A 6 2.55 -10.46 -4.99
CA ALA A 6 1.42 -11.40 -5.10
C ALA A 6 0.22 -10.74 -5.81
N VAL A 7 -0.12 -9.49 -5.48
CA VAL A 7 -1.20 -8.75 -6.15
C VAL A 7 -0.91 -8.61 -7.64
N PHE A 8 0.32 -8.24 -8.01
CA PHE A 8 0.71 -8.14 -9.41
C PHE A 8 0.70 -9.48 -10.12
N SER A 9 1.13 -10.57 -9.47
CA SER A 9 1.08 -11.91 -10.06
C SER A 9 -0.35 -12.38 -10.35
N LEU A 10 -1.31 -12.05 -9.48
CA LEU A 10 -2.72 -12.37 -9.69
C LEU A 10 -3.38 -11.45 -10.73
N ALA A 11 -2.93 -10.20 -10.83
CA ALA A 11 -3.44 -9.23 -11.82
C ALA A 11 -2.81 -9.39 -13.22
N ALA A 12 -1.60 -9.94 -13.30
CA ALA A 12 -0.80 -10.11 -14.53
C ALA A 12 -1.42 -10.97 -15.66
N PRO A 13 -2.35 -11.92 -15.44
CA PRO A 13 -2.98 -12.66 -16.54
C PRO A 13 -3.80 -11.77 -17.47
N SER A 14 -4.21 -10.57 -16.99
CA SER A 14 -4.82 -9.56 -17.85
C SER A 14 -3.73 -8.80 -18.60
N THR A 15 -3.77 -8.83 -19.93
CA THR A 15 -2.81 -8.19 -20.87
C THR A 15 -2.60 -6.68 -20.65
N ARG A 16 -3.40 -6.06 -19.77
CA ARG A 16 -3.25 -4.69 -19.28
C ARG A 16 -3.49 -4.73 -17.78
N LEU A 17 -2.63 -4.08 -16.99
CA LEU A 17 -2.82 -3.88 -15.54
C LEU A 17 -4.07 -3.04 -15.26
N SER A 18 -5.27 -3.58 -15.52
CA SER A 18 -6.53 -2.88 -15.36
C SER A 18 -6.81 -2.59 -13.89
N SER A 19 -7.37 -1.42 -13.60
CA SER A 19 -7.71 -1.02 -12.22
C SER A 19 -8.60 -2.04 -11.54
N ASN A 20 -9.59 -2.60 -12.26
CA ASN A 20 -10.50 -3.61 -11.70
C ASN A 20 -9.78 -4.90 -11.29
N SER A 21 -8.86 -5.42 -12.11
CA SER A 21 -8.12 -6.64 -11.79
C SER A 21 -7.21 -6.43 -10.57
N LEU A 22 -6.58 -5.25 -10.47
CA LEU A 22 -5.77 -4.87 -9.31
C LEU A 22 -6.59 -4.78 -8.02
N ILE A 23 -7.77 -4.15 -8.09
CA ILE A 23 -8.68 -4.04 -6.93
C ILE A 23 -9.13 -5.44 -6.48
N LEU A 24 -9.60 -6.29 -7.41
CA LEU A 24 -10.04 -7.65 -7.10
C LEU A 24 -8.91 -8.50 -6.51
N SER A 25 -7.72 -8.44 -7.11
CA SER A 25 -6.53 -9.17 -6.62
C SER A 25 -6.14 -8.71 -5.22
N GLY A 26 -6.19 -7.39 -4.96
CA GLY A 26 -5.97 -6.81 -3.64
C GLY A 26 -6.96 -7.31 -2.59
N ILE A 27 -8.25 -7.35 -2.93
CA ILE A 27 -9.30 -7.86 -2.04
C ILE A 27 -9.06 -9.34 -1.70
N ILE A 28 -8.72 -10.16 -2.70
CA ILE A 28 -8.43 -11.59 -2.51
C ILE A 28 -7.27 -11.77 -1.54
N ILE A 29 -6.15 -11.08 -1.78
CA ILE A 29 -4.96 -11.21 -0.93
C ILE A 29 -5.22 -10.68 0.47
N SER A 30 -5.94 -9.57 0.61
CA SER A 30 -6.34 -9.02 1.91
C SER A 30 -7.18 -10.03 2.70
N ALA A 31 -8.13 -10.71 2.06
CA ALA A 31 -8.95 -11.73 2.71
C ALA A 31 -8.10 -12.92 3.19
N ILE A 32 -7.17 -13.41 2.37
CA ILE A 32 -6.26 -14.51 2.72
C ILE A 32 -5.39 -14.12 3.92
N LEU A 33 -4.77 -12.94 3.90
CA LEU A 33 -3.94 -12.45 5.01
C LEU A 33 -4.76 -12.24 6.28
N SER A 34 -5.98 -11.72 6.17
CA SER A 34 -6.88 -11.53 7.31
C SER A 34 -7.29 -12.85 7.94
N ALA A 35 -7.54 -13.89 7.13
CA ALA A 35 -7.77 -15.24 7.62
C ALA A 35 -6.53 -15.80 8.34
N GLY A 36 -5.33 -15.58 7.79
CA GLY A 36 -4.06 -15.95 8.43
C GLY A 36 -3.85 -15.27 9.78
N ILE A 37 -4.09 -13.96 9.87
CA ILE A 37 -4.05 -13.22 11.15
C ILE A 37 -5.07 -13.79 12.14
N SER A 38 -6.25 -14.16 11.67
CA SER A 38 -7.31 -14.74 12.51
C SER A 38 -6.93 -16.12 13.05
N LEU A 39 -6.28 -16.95 12.23
CA LEU A 39 -5.71 -18.22 12.66
C LEU A 39 -4.62 -18.03 13.71
N ILE A 40 -3.67 -17.10 13.49
CA ILE A 40 -2.61 -16.81 14.45
C ILE A 40 -3.20 -16.34 15.80
N LYS A 41 -4.21 -15.46 15.77
CA LYS A 41 -4.92 -15.04 16.99
C LYS A 41 -5.55 -16.21 17.73
N PHE A 42 -6.15 -17.16 17.01
CA PHE A 42 -6.73 -18.36 17.63
C PHE A 42 -5.67 -19.23 18.33
N LEU A 43 -4.44 -19.30 17.80
CA LEU A 43 -3.35 -20.07 18.40
C LEU A 43 -2.62 -19.32 19.53
N ALA A 44 -2.75 -18.01 19.63
CA ALA A 44 -1.87 -17.15 20.44
C ALA A 44 -2.24 -17.05 21.94
N ASP A 45 -3.28 -17.74 22.41
CA ASP A 45 -3.78 -17.82 23.81
C ASP A 45 -3.59 -16.52 24.64
N GLU A 46 -2.51 -16.38 25.41
CA GLU A 46 -2.25 -15.19 26.26
C GLU A 46 -1.73 -13.94 25.50
N GLN A 47 -1.11 -14.10 24.32
CA GLN A 47 -0.50 -12.99 23.55
C GLN A 47 -1.47 -12.30 22.60
N VAL A 48 -2.74 -12.72 22.57
CA VAL A 48 -3.74 -12.16 21.65
C VAL A 48 -3.95 -10.66 21.86
N ASN A 49 -3.86 -10.19 23.11
CA ASN A 49 -4.03 -8.79 23.45
C ASN A 49 -2.95 -7.92 22.79
N ALA A 50 -1.70 -8.38 22.75
CA ALA A 50 -0.61 -7.65 22.10
C ALA A 50 -0.85 -7.49 20.59
N ILE A 51 -1.36 -8.55 19.94
CA ILE A 51 -1.71 -8.51 18.51
C ILE A 51 -2.83 -7.49 18.26
N ILE A 52 -3.88 -7.51 19.11
CA ILE A 52 -5.00 -6.58 18.99
C ILE A 52 -4.53 -5.14 19.20
N PHE A 53 -3.72 -4.87 20.22
CA PHE A 53 -3.18 -3.52 20.46
C PHE A 53 -2.32 -3.02 19.31
N TRP A 54 -1.49 -3.88 18.71
CA TRP A 54 -0.69 -3.50 17.54
C TRP A 54 -1.56 -3.22 16.31
N LEU A 55 -2.61 -4.02 16.08
CA LEU A 55 -3.57 -3.82 15.00
C LEU A 55 -4.40 -2.53 15.15
N MET A 56 -4.62 -2.03 16.37
CA MET A 56 -5.33 -0.76 16.58
C MET A 56 -4.50 0.47 16.19
N GLY A 57 -3.17 0.31 16.11
CA GLY A 57 -2.24 1.40 15.88
C GLY A 57 -2.02 2.26 17.14
N SER A 58 -0.80 2.71 17.35
CA SER A 58 -0.45 3.59 18.47
C SER A 58 0.86 4.34 18.22
N PHE A 59 0.99 5.53 18.80
CA PHE A 59 2.25 6.30 18.84
C PHE A 59 2.95 6.22 20.20
N ILE A 60 2.43 5.44 21.14
CA ILE A 60 3.05 5.23 22.45
C ILE A 60 4.44 4.59 22.29
N GLY A 61 5.42 5.11 23.05
CA GLY A 61 6.76 4.56 23.14
C GLY A 61 7.64 4.77 21.90
N LYS A 62 7.32 5.76 21.06
CA LYS A 62 8.15 6.13 19.90
C LYS A 62 9.21 7.15 20.26
N ASP A 63 10.41 6.91 19.79
CA ASP A 63 11.55 7.80 19.97
C ASP A 63 11.84 8.62 18.72
N TRP A 64 12.69 9.65 18.86
CA TRP A 64 13.14 10.46 17.73
C TRP A 64 13.84 9.65 16.63
N THR A 65 14.44 8.52 16.97
CA THR A 65 15.03 7.57 16.01
C THR A 65 13.96 7.01 15.05
N ASP A 66 12.78 6.66 15.56
CA ASP A 66 11.67 6.17 14.74
C ASP A 66 11.14 7.26 13.81
N VAL A 67 11.09 8.50 14.30
CA VAL A 67 10.70 9.67 13.51
C VAL A 67 11.70 9.91 12.39
N LEU A 68 13.00 9.86 12.67
CA LEU A 68 14.05 10.01 11.66
C LEU A 68 13.99 8.89 10.62
N LEU A 69 13.76 7.64 11.05
CA LEU A 69 13.61 6.50 10.15
C LEU A 69 12.40 6.67 9.22
N LEU A 70 11.25 7.07 9.77
CA LEU A 70 10.05 7.36 9.00
C LEU A 70 10.26 8.54 8.05
N ALA A 71 10.88 9.64 8.51
CA ALA A 71 11.15 10.80 7.67
C ALA A 71 12.08 10.43 6.50
N ALA A 72 13.13 9.65 6.76
CA ALA A 72 14.05 9.17 5.73
C ALA A 72 13.38 8.28 4.67
N LEU A 73 12.26 7.63 5.00
CA LEU A 73 11.50 6.81 4.06
C LEU A 73 10.40 7.62 3.35
N VAL A 74 9.61 8.36 4.12
CA VAL A 74 8.41 9.07 3.64
C VAL A 74 8.79 10.27 2.80
N VAL A 75 9.75 11.10 3.22
CA VAL A 75 10.10 12.33 2.49
C VAL A 75 10.58 12.03 1.05
N PRO A 76 11.51 11.10 0.82
CA PRO A 76 11.90 10.74 -0.55
C PRO A 76 10.75 10.10 -1.33
N SER A 77 9.94 9.26 -0.69
CA SER A 77 8.79 8.62 -1.36
C SER A 77 7.76 9.65 -1.81
N THR A 78 7.43 10.62 -0.97
CA THR A 78 6.55 11.73 -1.30
C THR A 78 7.11 12.58 -2.43
N PHE A 79 8.41 12.92 -2.37
CA PHE A 79 9.05 13.68 -3.44
C PHE A 79 8.98 12.94 -4.78
N VAL A 80 9.29 11.64 -4.78
CA VAL A 80 9.18 10.79 -5.97
C VAL A 80 7.74 10.76 -6.49
N LEU A 81 6.73 10.61 -5.63
CA LEU A 81 5.32 10.62 -6.07
C LEU A 81 4.91 11.97 -6.67
N MET A 82 5.40 13.09 -6.13
CA MET A 82 5.13 14.42 -6.68
C MET A 82 5.70 14.60 -8.10
N LEU A 83 6.79 13.93 -8.45
CA LEU A 83 7.33 13.95 -9.80
C LEU A 83 6.40 13.29 -10.83
N PHE A 84 5.54 12.36 -10.39
CA PHE A 84 4.54 11.68 -11.22
C PHE A 84 3.15 12.33 -11.14
N ALA A 85 3.01 13.50 -10.50
CA ALA A 85 1.72 14.14 -10.29
C ALA A 85 0.99 14.42 -11.61
N ARG A 86 1.73 14.88 -12.63
CA ARG A 86 1.15 15.19 -13.95
C ARG A 86 0.63 13.94 -14.66
N GLU A 87 1.38 12.84 -14.59
CA GLU A 87 0.98 11.56 -15.18
C GLU A 87 -0.25 11.00 -14.47
N MET A 88 -0.30 11.12 -13.14
CA MET A 88 -1.46 10.73 -12.33
C MET A 88 -2.70 11.56 -12.66
N ASP A 89 -2.57 12.86 -12.86
CA ASP A 89 -3.68 13.73 -13.30
C ASP A 89 -4.22 13.28 -14.66
N ILE A 90 -3.34 12.98 -15.61
CA ILE A 90 -3.74 12.54 -16.95
C ILE A 90 -4.43 11.17 -16.89
N MET A 91 -3.97 10.27 -16.02
CA MET A 91 -4.60 8.96 -15.79
C MET A 91 -6.07 9.05 -15.34
N THR A 92 -6.50 10.19 -14.80
CA THR A 92 -7.90 10.43 -14.39
C THR A 92 -8.85 10.52 -15.60
N PHE A 93 -8.35 10.86 -16.80
CA PHE A 93 -9.15 10.87 -18.03
C PHE A 93 -9.40 9.46 -18.61
N GLY A 94 -8.91 8.42 -17.92
CA GLY A 94 -9.04 7.01 -18.30
C GLY A 94 -7.84 6.48 -19.08
N ASP A 95 -7.69 5.16 -19.04
CA ASP A 95 -6.51 4.46 -19.58
C ASP A 95 -6.35 4.70 -21.10
N ARG A 96 -7.43 4.73 -21.88
CA ARG A 96 -7.39 4.95 -23.35
C ARG A 96 -6.94 6.36 -23.73
N THR A 97 -7.42 7.36 -23.01
CA THR A 97 -7.07 8.78 -23.24
C THR A 97 -5.62 9.05 -22.86
N SER A 98 -5.18 8.45 -21.76
CA SER A 98 -3.80 8.56 -21.27
C SER A 98 -2.79 7.91 -22.21
N GLU A 99 -3.12 6.72 -22.74
CA GLU A 99 -2.31 6.03 -23.76
C GLU A 99 -2.21 6.88 -25.04
N ALA A 100 -3.30 7.53 -25.46
CA ALA A 100 -3.30 8.42 -26.64
C ALA A 100 -2.45 9.68 -26.45
N LEU A 101 -2.28 10.14 -25.20
CA LEU A 101 -1.38 11.23 -24.83
C LEU A 101 0.09 10.78 -24.65
N GLY A 102 0.39 9.51 -24.96
CA GLY A 102 1.75 8.95 -24.93
C GLY A 102 2.19 8.41 -23.57
N ILE A 103 1.28 8.31 -22.60
CA ILE A 103 1.61 7.81 -21.26
C ILE A 103 1.43 6.29 -21.22
N ASP A 104 2.49 5.59 -20.82
CA ASP A 104 2.43 4.16 -20.50
C ASP A 104 1.84 3.98 -19.09
N THR A 105 0.50 3.95 -19.05
CA THR A 105 -0.29 3.83 -17.81
C THR A 105 0.11 2.61 -16.97
N GLY A 106 0.52 1.51 -17.61
CA GLY A 106 0.98 0.30 -16.94
C GLY A 106 2.28 0.50 -16.17
N LYS A 107 3.27 1.16 -16.77
CA LYS A 107 4.56 1.47 -16.11
C LYS A 107 4.38 2.48 -14.99
N VAL A 108 3.66 3.58 -15.24
CA VAL A 108 3.42 4.61 -14.22
C VAL A 108 2.67 4.01 -13.03
N ARG A 109 1.58 3.26 -13.28
CA ARG A 109 0.80 2.60 -12.22
C ARG A 109 1.67 1.65 -11.40
N ARG A 110 2.49 0.82 -12.04
CA ARG A 110 3.39 -0.12 -11.33
C ARG A 110 4.37 0.64 -10.44
N PHE A 111 5.00 1.70 -10.95
CA PHE A 111 5.98 2.47 -10.21
C PHE A 111 5.36 3.20 -9.01
N VAL A 112 4.26 3.92 -9.23
CA VAL A 112 3.51 4.63 -8.18
C VAL A 112 3.07 3.66 -7.08
N LEU A 113 2.54 2.48 -7.44
CA LEU A 113 2.12 1.47 -6.47
C LEU A 113 3.28 0.91 -5.64
N ILE A 114 4.47 0.75 -6.23
CA ILE A 114 5.67 0.31 -5.49
C ILE A 114 6.07 1.38 -4.46
N VAL A 115 6.20 2.64 -4.88
CA VAL A 115 6.63 3.74 -4.01
C VAL A 115 5.61 3.98 -2.89
N ALA A 116 4.33 4.06 -3.24
CA ALA A 116 3.25 4.24 -2.27
C ALA A 116 3.19 3.07 -1.27
N SER A 117 3.30 1.82 -1.75
CA SER A 117 3.28 0.65 -0.85
C SER A 117 4.50 0.58 0.05
N LEU A 118 5.67 1.01 -0.42
CA LEU A 118 6.88 1.08 0.40
C LEU A 118 6.67 2.07 1.54
N SER A 119 6.25 3.29 1.22
CA SER A 119 5.96 4.35 2.19
C SER A 119 4.91 3.90 3.20
N THR A 120 3.75 3.39 2.75
CA THR A 120 2.67 2.93 3.62
C THR A 120 3.11 1.77 4.51
N SER A 121 3.87 0.81 3.98
CA SER A 121 4.36 -0.31 4.79
C SER A 121 5.33 0.13 5.88
N GLY A 122 6.16 1.14 5.63
CA GLY A 122 7.03 1.72 6.65
C GLY A 122 6.25 2.46 7.74
N CYS A 123 5.26 3.26 7.35
CA CYS A 123 4.35 3.90 8.30
C CYS A 123 3.67 2.85 9.19
N VAL A 124 3.05 1.82 8.59
CA VAL A 124 2.33 0.77 9.33
C VAL A 124 3.26 -0.06 10.22
N ALA A 125 4.50 -0.34 9.79
CA ALA A 125 5.46 -1.08 10.61
C ALA A 125 5.79 -0.35 11.92
N VAL A 126 5.84 0.98 11.87
CA VAL A 126 6.18 1.82 13.03
C VAL A 126 4.93 2.18 13.84
N SER A 127 3.86 2.64 13.21
CA SER A 127 2.65 3.14 13.89
C SER A 127 1.56 2.09 14.13
N GLY A 128 1.67 0.90 13.56
CA GLY A 128 0.54 -0.02 13.42
C GLY A 128 -0.47 0.47 12.38
N ILE A 129 -1.65 -0.17 12.33
CA ILE A 129 -2.66 0.12 11.30
C ILE A 129 -3.47 1.35 11.71
N ILE A 130 -3.33 2.44 10.95
CA ILE A 130 -4.11 3.66 11.12
C ILE A 130 -4.98 3.86 9.87
N GLY A 131 -6.29 3.71 10.03
CA GLY A 131 -7.27 3.88 8.96
C GLY A 131 -7.68 5.34 8.74
N PHE A 132 -8.42 5.58 7.66
CA PHE A 132 -9.14 6.84 7.34
C PHE A 132 -8.31 8.11 7.07
N VAL A 133 -7.06 8.20 7.52
CA VAL A 133 -6.22 9.39 7.32
C VAL A 133 -6.10 9.76 5.84
N GLY A 134 -5.75 8.80 4.99
CA GLY A 134 -5.61 9.03 3.55
C GLY A 134 -6.91 9.06 2.74
N LEU A 135 -8.08 8.91 3.39
CA LEU A 135 -9.38 9.04 2.73
C LEU A 135 -10.04 10.41 3.01
N ILE A 136 -9.71 11.02 4.15
CA ILE A 136 -10.32 12.27 4.60
C ILE A 136 -9.53 13.50 4.11
N VAL A 137 -8.21 13.38 4.02
CA VAL A 137 -7.30 14.42 3.53
C VAL A 137 -7.29 14.44 2.01
#